data_AF-A0A415U294-F1
#
_entry.id   AF-A0A415U294-F1
#
_cell.length_a   1.000
_cell.length_b   1.000
_cell.length_c   1.000
_cell.angle_alpha   90.00
_cell.angle_beta   90.00
_cell.angle_gamma   90.00
#
_symmetry.space_group_name_H-M   'P 1'
#
loop_
_entity.id
_entity.type
_entity.pdbx_description
1 polymer ?
#
loop_
_entity_poly.entity_id
_entity_poly.type
_entity_poly.pdbx_seq_one_letter_code
_entity_poly.pdbx_strand_id
1 'polypeptide(L)' 'MNMKLEPRKATDRGGWLCMPLVINGPEGKPGWKKVRCPECGTLCWQRPEDAGVVKASHLDGAVCTKCALRKAGDVV' A
#
# COMPACT_ATOMS: atom_id res chain seq x y z
N MET A 1 -21.35 9.15 9.24
CA MET A 1 -21.02 7.75 8.88
C MET A 1 -20.78 6.96 10.16
N ASN A 2 -21.46 5.82 10.36
CA ASN A 2 -21.14 4.92 11.47
C ASN A 2 -20.16 3.85 10.97
N MET A 3 -18.86 4.18 10.97
CA MET A 3 -17.82 3.30 10.45
C MET A 3 -17.46 2.27 11.53
N LYS A 4 -17.84 1.00 11.31
CA LYS A 4 -17.43 -0.10 12.19
C LYS A 4 -16.03 -0.55 11.78
N LEU A 5 -15.04 -0.18 12.59
CA LEU A 5 -13.66 -0.62 12.42
C LEU A 5 -13.49 -1.98 13.11
N GLU A 6 -13.45 -3.03 12.31
CA GLU A 6 -13.18 -4.40 12.76
C GLU A 6 -11.91 -4.91 12.05
N PRO A 7 -11.13 -5.82 12.67
CA PRO A 7 -10.01 -6.46 12.00
C PRO A 7 -10.47 -7.19 10.72
N ARG A 8 -9.62 -7.18 9.68
CA ARG A 8 -9.89 -7.95 8.47
C ARG A 8 -9.93 -9.45 8.77
N LYS A 9 -10.89 -10.13 8.17
CA LYS A 9 -11.05 -11.58 8.19
C LYS A 9 -10.17 -12.20 7.13
N ALA A 10 -9.77 -13.46 7.33
CA ALA A 10 -8.95 -14.20 6.36
C ALA A 10 -9.67 -14.43 5.01
N THR A 11 -11.01 -14.38 5.00
CA THR A 11 -11.83 -14.52 3.79
C THR A 11 -11.99 -13.21 3.02
N ASP A 12 -11.63 -12.07 3.61
CA ASP A 12 -11.75 -10.77 2.95
C ASP A 12 -10.79 -10.70 1.77
N ARG A 13 -11.27 -10.18 0.64
CA ARG A 13 -10.49 -10.03 -0.59
C ARG A 13 -10.47 -8.58 -1.04
N GLY A 14 -9.45 -8.25 -1.84
CA GLY A 14 -9.27 -6.96 -2.45
C GLY A 14 -8.63 -5.94 -1.51
N GLY A 15 -8.58 -4.70 -1.98
CA GLY A 15 -7.89 -3.61 -1.31
C GLY A 15 -6.41 -3.58 -1.69
N TRP A 16 -5.75 -2.49 -1.30
CA TRP A 16 -4.42 -2.15 -1.79
C TRP A 16 -3.46 -1.91 -0.64
N LEU A 17 -2.25 -2.44 -0.75
CA LEU A 17 -1.17 -2.10 0.15
C LEU A 17 -0.58 -0.74 -0.24
N CYS A 18 -0.50 0.18 0.72
CA CYS A 18 0.09 1.50 0.53
C CYS A 18 1.61 1.44 0.66
N MET A 19 2.32 1.77 -0.42
CA MET A 19 3.76 2.00 -0.43
C MET A 19 4.07 3.47 -0.11
N PRO A 20 4.97 3.75 0.85
CA PRO A 20 5.40 5.11 1.17
C PRO A 20 6.11 5.77 -0.01
N LEU A 21 5.78 7.03 -0.31
CA LEU A 21 6.47 7.78 -1.35
C LEU A 21 7.87 8.21 -0.89
N VAL A 22 8.88 8.06 -1.74
CA VAL A 22 10.26 8.45 -1.43
C VAL A 22 10.38 9.96 -1.17
N ILE A 23 9.54 10.77 -1.83
CA ILE A 23 9.54 12.24 -1.66
C ILE A 23 9.26 12.67 -0.22
N ASN A 24 8.50 11.88 0.54
CA ASN A 24 8.17 12.19 1.95
C ASN A 24 9.28 11.77 2.92
N GLY A 25 10.22 10.94 2.48
CA GLY A 25 11.27 10.36 3.31
C GLY A 25 12.38 9.79 2.44
N PRO A 26 13.36 10.62 2.02
CA PRO A 26 14.36 10.24 1.01
C PRO A 26 15.39 9.23 1.50
N GLU A 27 15.59 9.13 2.82
CA GLU A 27 16.53 8.21 3.47
C GLU A 27 16.00 6.76 3.53
N GLY A 28 14.69 6.57 3.63
CA GLY A 28 14.07 5.25 3.78
C GLY A 28 14.36 4.61 5.14
N LYS A 29 14.19 3.29 5.23
CA LYS A 29 14.55 2.50 6.42
C LYS A 29 15.41 1.29 6.02
N PRO A 30 16.19 0.71 6.94
CA PRO A 30 16.96 -0.49 6.66
C PRO A 30 16.09 -1.61 6.06
N GLY A 31 16.55 -2.21 4.96
CA GLY A 31 15.84 -3.27 4.25
C GLY A 31 14.76 -2.79 3.27
N TRP A 32 14.45 -1.49 3.21
CA TRP A 32 13.49 -0.95 2.24
C TRP A 32 14.15 -0.79 0.87
N LYS A 33 13.42 -1.14 -0.19
CA LYS A 33 13.88 -1.05 -1.58
C LYS A 33 13.17 0.07 -2.31
N LYS A 34 13.90 0.86 -3.11
CA LYS A 34 13.27 1.84 -4.01
C LYS A 34 12.64 1.10 -5.19
N VAL A 35 11.34 1.26 -5.36
CA VAL A 35 10.57 0.71 -6.48
C VAL A 35 9.73 1.80 -7.14
N ARG A 36 9.23 1.55 -8.34
CA ARG A 36 8.25 2.43 -8.98
C ARG A 36 6.85 1.93 -8.70
N CYS A 37 5.94 2.85 -8.38
CA CYS A 37 4.51 2.55 -8.29
C CYS A 37 4.03 1.99 -9.63
N PRO A 38 3.33 0.84 -9.67
CA PRO A 38 2.85 0.27 -10.93
C PRO A 38 1.74 1.11 -11.59
N GLU A 39 1.07 1.97 -10.82
CA GLU A 39 -0.03 2.83 -11.32
C GLU A 39 0.46 4.19 -11.85
N CYS A 40 1.34 4.87 -11.11
CA CYS A 40 1.74 6.25 -11.45
C CYS A 40 3.24 6.42 -11.75
N GLY A 41 4.03 5.35 -11.66
CA GLY A 41 5.48 5.37 -11.94
C GLY A 41 6.35 6.12 -10.93
N THR A 42 5.76 6.75 -9.90
CA THR A 42 6.47 7.50 -8.87
C THR A 42 7.32 6.58 -7.99
N LEU A 43 8.48 7.08 -7.54
CA LEU A 43 9.35 6.34 -6.63
C LEU A 43 8.71 6.16 -5.26
N CYS A 44 8.65 4.91 -4.84
CA CYS A 44 8.11 4.46 -3.55
C CYS A 44 9.09 3.52 -2.87
N TRP A 45 8.88 3.31 -1.58
CA TRP A 45 9.58 2.32 -0.80
C TRP A 45 8.78 1.03 -0.73
N GLN A 46 9.38 -0.08 -1.13
CA GLN A 46 8.90 -1.43 -0.88
C GLN A 46 9.54 -1.95 0.41
N ARG A 47 8.70 -2.42 1.33
CA ARG A 47 9.12 -3.05 2.58
C ARG A 47 9.34 -4.56 2.36
N PRO A 48 10.26 -5.20 3.10
CA PRO A 48 10.52 -6.62 2.93
C PRO A 48 9.28 -7.50 3.19
N GLU A 49 8.37 -7.06 4.07
CA GLU A 49 7.13 -7.77 4.41
C GLU A 49 6.01 -7.61 3.37
N ASP A 50 6.09 -6.67 2.42
CA ASP A 50 4.97 -6.29 1.55
C ASP A 50 4.43 -7.48 0.74
N ALA A 51 5.31 -8.30 0.17
CA ALA A 51 4.90 -9.48 -0.61
C ALA A 51 4.16 -10.52 0.26
N GLY A 52 4.60 -10.68 1.51
CA GLY A 52 3.95 -11.57 2.48
C GLY A 52 2.56 -11.05 2.86
N VAL A 53 2.43 -9.76 3.12
CA VAL A 53 1.16 -9.11 3.47
C VAL A 53 0.16 -9.17 2.32
N VAL A 54 0.60 -8.87 1.09
CA VAL A 54 -0.28 -8.94 -0.10
C VAL A 54 -0.87 -10.34 -0.26
N LYS A 55 -0.04 -11.38 -0.11
CA LYS A 55 -0.47 -12.77 -0.22
C LYS A 55 -1.35 -13.21 0.95
N ALA A 56 -0.92 -12.94 2.18
CA ALA A 56 -1.61 -13.39 3.39
C ALA A 56 -2.98 -12.73 3.58
N SER A 57 -3.14 -11.50 3.07
CA SER A 57 -4.37 -10.73 3.25
C SER A 57 -5.14 -10.51 1.94
N HIS A 58 -4.87 -11.33 0.92
CA HIS A 58 -5.58 -11.37 -0.36
C HIS A 58 -5.80 -9.98 -0.99
N LEU A 59 -4.75 -9.15 -0.96
CA LEU A 59 -4.77 -7.81 -1.55
C LEU A 59 -4.60 -7.88 -3.07
N ASP A 60 -5.14 -6.90 -3.78
CA ASP A 60 -5.01 -6.80 -5.25
C ASP A 60 -3.58 -6.43 -5.67
N GLY A 61 -2.82 -5.81 -4.76
CA GLY A 61 -1.42 -5.48 -4.96
C GLY A 61 -0.93 -4.36 -4.05
N ALA A 62 0.20 -3.77 -4.44
CA ALA A 62 0.84 -2.67 -3.74
C ALA A 62 0.96 -1.46 -4.67
N VAL A 63 0.50 -0.29 -4.22
CA VAL A 63 0.57 0.99 -4.96
C VAL A 63 0.99 2.11 -4.01
N CYS A 64 1.41 3.25 -4.52
CA CYS A 64 1.74 4.38 -3.65
C CYS A 64 0.53 4.83 -2.82
N THR A 65 0.76 5.43 -1.65
CA THR A 65 -0.32 5.91 -0.77
C THR A 65 -1.36 6.76 -1.50
N LYS A 66 -0.93 7.65 -2.41
CA LYS A 66 -1.86 8.48 -3.20
C LYS A 66 -2.75 7.66 -4.15
N CYS A 67 -2.18 6.66 -4.81
CA CYS A 67 -2.94 5.76 -5.69
C CYS A 67 -3.90 4.88 -4.90
N ALA A 68 -3.49 4.40 -3.72
CA ALA A 68 -4.34 3.60 -2.84
C ALA A 68 -5.57 4.40 -2.38
N LEU A 69 -5.37 5.65 -1.92
CA LEU A 69 -6.46 6.53 -1.49
C LEU A 69 -7.44 6.82 -2.63
N ARG A 70 -6.92 7.14 -3.83
CA ARG A 70 -7.76 7.35 -5.02
C ARG A 70 -8.60 6.13 -5.38
N LYS A 71 -8.02 4.92 -5.29
CA LYS A 71 -8.75 3.66 -5.54
C LYS A 71 -9.76 3.35 -4.43
N ALA A 72 -9.52 3.80 -3.20
CA ALA A 72 -10.45 3.65 -2.08
C ALA A 72 -11.63 4.64 -2.14
N GLY A 73 -11.64 5.58 -3.08
CA GLY A 73 -12.68 6.60 -3.22
C GLY A 73 -12.44 7.87 -2.39
N ASP A 74 -11.30 7.96 -1.69
CA ASP A 74 -10.84 9.21 -1.10
C ASP A 74 -10.24 10.08 -2.22
N VAL A 75 -11.00 11.10 -2.63
CA VAL A 75 -10.53 12.13 -3.56
C VAL A 75 -9.58 13.05 -2.79
N VAL A 76 -8.28 12.79 -2.90
CA VAL A 76 -7.19 13.61 -2.33
C VAL A 76 -6.29 14.18 -3.42
#